data_AF-A0A1B7NT28-F1
#
_entry.id   AF-A0A1B7NT28-F1
#
_cell.length_a   1.000
_cell.length_b   1.000
_cell.length_c   1.000
_cell.angle_alpha   90.00
_cell.angle_beta   90.00
_cell.angle_gamma   90.00
#
_symmetry.space_group_name_H-M   'P 1'
#
loop_
_entity.id
_entity.type
_entity.pdbx_description
1 polymer ?
#
loop_
_entity_poly.entity_id
_entity_poly.type
_entity_poly.pdbx_seq_one_letter_code
_entity_poly.pdbx_strand_id
1 'polypeptide(L)'
;MSSPSIKGSEQGTRDRIDDDEPPTAPCAPPACPFIKLMALERLDGNGCYDCNGSCSGNGEKFQFERFRALMAPYRPDDFKVAYGGHVYAQSAYAASKTVRKDFVLHVRS
;
A
#
# COMPACT_ATOMS: atom_id res chain seq x y z
N MET A 1 -52.11 15.18 25.71
CA MET A 1 -50.70 14.80 25.45
C MET A 1 -50.67 13.90 24.23
N SER A 2 -50.14 14.37 23.10
CA SER A 2 -49.73 13.52 22.00
C SER A 2 -48.81 14.31 21.07
N SER A 3 -47.59 13.82 20.89
CA SER A 3 -46.49 14.47 20.18
C SER A 3 -46.68 14.45 18.67
N PRO A 4 -46.12 15.41 17.91
CA PRO A 4 -45.96 15.27 16.48
C PRO A 4 -44.79 14.32 16.15
N SER A 5 -45.03 13.40 15.22
CA SER A 5 -44.03 12.46 14.69
C SER A 5 -43.08 13.19 13.75
N ILE A 6 -41.82 13.34 14.16
CA ILE A 6 -40.74 13.88 13.32
C ILE A 6 -40.32 12.76 12.38
N LYS A 7 -40.67 12.87 11.09
CA LYS A 7 -40.03 12.11 10.03
C LYS A 7 -38.56 12.56 9.95
N GLY A 8 -37.68 11.84 10.63
CA GLY A 8 -36.24 11.94 10.44
C GLY A 8 -35.88 11.49 9.03
N SER A 9 -35.55 12.47 8.19
CA SER A 9 -34.81 12.24 6.95
C SER A 9 -33.38 11.94 7.34
N GLU A 10 -32.97 10.68 7.25
CA GLU A 10 -31.56 10.31 7.22
C GLU A 10 -31.32 9.48 5.95
N GLN A 11 -31.09 10.21 4.87
CA GLN A 11 -30.27 9.74 3.77
C GLN A 11 -28.85 9.49 4.33
N GLY A 12 -28.65 8.31 4.91
CA GLY A 12 -27.34 7.71 4.99
C GLY A 12 -27.12 6.97 3.69
N THR A 13 -26.45 7.62 2.74
CA THR A 13 -25.80 6.95 1.61
C THR A 13 -24.92 5.84 2.16
N ARG A 14 -25.48 4.63 2.27
CA ARG A 14 -24.72 3.41 2.06
C ARG A 14 -24.30 3.50 0.60
N ASP A 15 -23.19 4.20 0.36
CA ASP A 15 -22.44 4.02 -0.86
C ASP A 15 -22.26 2.51 -0.98
N ARG A 16 -23.00 1.99 -1.94
CA ARG A 16 -22.97 0.60 -2.34
C ARG A 16 -21.49 0.33 -2.56
N ILE A 17 -20.93 -0.55 -1.74
CA ILE A 17 -19.71 -1.24 -2.14
C ILE A 17 -20.15 -1.93 -3.41
N ASP A 18 -19.80 -1.36 -4.56
CA ASP A 18 -19.89 -2.06 -5.83
C ASP A 18 -19.27 -3.43 -5.57
N ASP A 19 -20.03 -4.50 -5.83
CA ASP A 19 -19.54 -5.87 -5.90
C ASP A 19 -18.59 -6.01 -7.11
N ASP A 20 -17.69 -5.04 -7.29
CA ASP A 20 -16.60 -5.07 -8.25
C ASP A 20 -15.66 -6.16 -7.75
N GLU A 21 -15.58 -7.22 -8.53
CA GLU A 21 -14.70 -8.35 -8.25
C GLU A 21 -13.30 -7.81 -7.94
N PRO A 22 -12.68 -8.21 -6.81
CA PRO A 22 -11.37 -7.70 -6.44
C PRO A 22 -10.40 -7.94 -7.61
N PRO A 23 -9.57 -6.93 -7.96
CA PRO A 23 -8.71 -7.01 -9.12
C PRO A 23 -7.81 -8.25 -9.02
N THR A 24 -7.97 -9.16 -10.00
CA THR A 24 -7.20 -10.40 -10.05
C THR A 24 -5.75 -10.07 -10.42
N ALA A 25 -4.80 -10.52 -9.60
CA ALA A 25 -3.38 -10.35 -9.88
C ALA A 25 -2.97 -11.06 -11.20
N PRO A 26 -1.87 -10.64 -11.84
CA PRO A 26 -1.38 -11.35 -13.02
C PRO A 26 -0.78 -12.72 -12.66
N CYS A 27 -0.88 -13.66 -13.60
CA CYS A 27 -0.21 -14.96 -13.50
C CYS A 27 1.31 -14.80 -13.59
N ALA A 28 2.06 -15.72 -12.97
CA ALA A 28 3.52 -15.67 -12.95
C ALA A 28 4.11 -15.82 -14.37
N PRO A 29 5.03 -14.93 -14.79
CA PRO A 29 5.69 -15.04 -16.08
C PRO A 29 6.70 -16.18 -16.07
N PRO A 30 6.84 -16.93 -17.17
CA PRO A 30 7.77 -18.05 -17.25
C PRO A 30 9.22 -17.57 -17.11
N ALA A 31 9.93 -18.12 -16.11
CA ALA A 31 11.37 -18.00 -15.88
C ALA A 31 11.95 -16.56 -15.90
N CYS A 32 11.37 -15.66 -15.11
CA CYS A 32 11.92 -14.34 -14.86
C CYS A 32 13.01 -14.37 -13.76
N PRO A 33 14.19 -13.75 -13.96
CA PRO A 33 15.19 -13.68 -12.90
C PRO A 33 14.68 -12.82 -11.74
N PHE A 34 14.98 -13.24 -10.50
CA PHE A 34 14.52 -12.58 -9.27
C PHE A 34 14.77 -11.07 -9.26
N ILE A 35 15.91 -10.61 -9.79
CA ILE A 35 16.23 -9.17 -9.83
C ILE A 35 15.23 -8.37 -10.67
N LYS A 36 14.69 -8.94 -11.76
CA LYS A 36 13.66 -8.26 -12.56
C LYS A 36 12.32 -8.21 -11.84
N LEU A 37 11.97 -9.25 -11.09
CA LEU A 37 10.75 -9.29 -10.28
C LEU A 37 10.76 -8.26 -9.14
N MET A 38 11.95 -8.00 -8.63
CA MET A 38 12.21 -7.07 -7.54
C MET A 38 12.54 -5.65 -8.02
N ALA A 39 12.47 -5.38 -9.32
CA ALA A 39 12.83 -4.09 -9.85
C ALA A 39 11.83 -3.02 -9.40
N LEU A 40 12.34 -1.98 -8.75
CA LEU A 40 11.57 -0.85 -8.24
C LEU A 40 11.97 0.42 -8.97
N GLU A 41 10.96 1.23 -9.27
CA GLU A 41 11.10 2.58 -9.78
C GLU A 41 10.87 3.57 -8.63
N ARG A 42 11.80 4.49 -8.43
CA ARG A 42 11.64 5.61 -7.49
C ARG A 42 10.66 6.60 -8.12
N LEU A 43 9.60 6.96 -7.41
CA LEU A 43 8.75 8.07 -7.87
C LEU A 43 9.30 9.37 -7.33
N ASP A 44 9.69 10.25 -8.25
CA ASP A 44 10.11 11.61 -7.91
C ASP A 44 8.93 12.36 -7.30
N GLY A 45 9.02 12.50 -5.99
CA GLY A 45 7.96 13.07 -5.17
C GLY A 45 8.12 12.55 -3.77
N ASN A 46 9.09 13.09 -3.05
CA ASN A 46 9.13 13.02 -1.60
C ASN A 46 7.81 13.60 -1.12
N GLY A 47 6.90 12.74 -0.64
CA GLY A 47 5.68 13.25 -0.08
C GLY A 47 6.05 13.97 1.22
N CYS A 48 5.61 15.20 1.34
CA CYS A 48 5.45 15.83 2.64
C CYS A 48 3.97 15.62 2.95
N TYR A 49 3.64 14.82 3.96
CA TYR A 49 2.31 14.96 4.54
C TYR A 49 2.37 16.23 5.38
N ASP A 50 1.71 17.27 4.91
CA ASP A 50 1.40 18.41 5.76
C ASP A 50 0.44 17.86 6.81
N CYS A 51 0.92 17.64 8.04
CA CYS A 51 0.03 17.25 9.13
C CYS A 51 -1.00 18.38 9.33
N ASN A 52 -2.16 18.33 8.68
CA ASN A 52 -3.24 19.31 8.88
C ASN A 52 -4.01 19.06 10.20
N GLY A 53 -3.28 18.72 11.26
CA GLY A 53 -3.83 18.34 12.55
C GLY A 53 -2.74 18.03 13.56
N SER A 54 -2.19 19.09 14.15
CA SER A 54 -1.41 19.08 15.40
C SER A 54 -0.33 17.99 15.54
N CYS A 55 0.69 18.04 14.66
CA CYS A 55 1.98 17.42 14.97
C CYS A 55 2.71 18.32 15.99
N SER A 56 2.45 18.10 17.28
CA SER A 56 3.14 18.77 18.40
C SER A 56 4.55 18.17 18.54
N GLY A 57 5.44 18.56 17.62
CA GLY A 57 6.79 18.03 17.53
C GLY A 57 7.61 18.79 16.49
N ASN A 58 8.46 19.68 16.99
CA ASN A 58 9.59 20.38 16.35
C ASN A 58 9.76 20.36 14.81
N GLY A 59 8.75 20.76 14.02
CA GLY A 59 8.88 21.26 12.64
C GLY A 59 9.59 20.38 11.59
N GLU A 60 10.01 19.17 11.93
CA GLU A 60 10.74 18.27 11.06
C GLU A 60 9.76 17.58 10.10
N LYS A 61 9.86 17.93 8.82
CA LYS A 61 9.08 17.28 7.77
C LYS A 61 9.54 15.83 7.68
N PHE A 62 8.63 14.89 7.94
CA PHE A 62 8.94 13.49 7.73
C PHE A 62 9.07 13.24 6.23
N GLN A 63 10.30 12.94 5.80
CA GLN A 63 10.59 12.62 4.41
C GLN A 63 10.40 11.13 4.20
N PHE A 64 9.49 10.76 3.30
CA PHE A 64 9.34 9.39 2.86
C PHE A 64 9.60 9.27 1.37
N GLU A 65 10.22 8.15 1.00
CA GLU A 65 10.50 7.81 -0.37
C GLU A 65 9.44 6.85 -0.91
N ARG A 66 8.97 7.10 -2.13
CA ARG A 66 7.95 6.28 -2.78
C ARG A 66 8.58 5.42 -3.87
N PHE A 67 8.19 4.15 -3.89
CA PHE A 67 8.61 3.19 -4.89
C PHE A 67 7.40 2.55 -5.54
N ARG A 68 7.48 2.34 -6.86
CA ARG A 68 6.53 1.55 -7.65
C ARG A 68 7.24 0.29 -8.11
N ALA A 69 6.58 -0.86 -7.93
CA ALA A 69 7.07 -2.09 -8.53
C ALA A 69 6.93 -2.03 -10.05
N LEU A 70 8.01 -2.34 -10.78
CA LEU A 70 7.97 -2.41 -12.25
C LEU A 70 7.25 -3.67 -12.74
N MET A 71 7.22 -4.70 -11.91
CA MET A 71 6.44 -5.92 -12.15
C MET A 71 5.36 -6.06 -11.09
N ALA A 72 4.15 -6.35 -11.58
CA ALA A 72 3.01 -6.60 -10.71
C ALA A 72 3.24 -7.87 -9.87
N PRO A 73 2.80 -7.88 -8.59
CA PRO A 73 2.87 -9.06 -7.74
C PRO A 73 2.04 -10.19 -8.33
N TYR A 74 2.63 -11.39 -8.46
CA TYR A 74 1.95 -12.52 -9.08
C TYR A 74 1.05 -13.25 -8.10
N ARG A 75 0.00 -13.88 -8.64
CA ARG A 75 -0.72 -14.93 -7.91
C ARG A 75 -0.06 -16.29 -8.13
N PRO A 76 -0.03 -17.16 -7.11
CA PRO A 76 0.13 -18.59 -7.32
C PRO A 76 -1.14 -19.11 -8.03
N ASP A 77 -0.98 -19.90 -9.09
CA ASP A 77 -2.03 -20.72 -9.73
C ASP A 77 -3.45 -20.09 -9.78
N ASP A 78 -4.39 -20.64 -9.01
CA ASP A 78 -5.82 -20.30 -9.00
C ASP A 78 -6.19 -19.21 -7.98
N PHE A 79 -5.23 -18.68 -7.24
CA PHE A 79 -5.50 -17.60 -6.30
C PHE A 79 -5.83 -16.31 -7.06
N LYS A 80 -6.78 -15.52 -6.57
CA LYS A 80 -7.09 -14.20 -7.15
C LYS A 80 -6.15 -13.09 -6.68
N VAL A 81 -5.49 -13.30 -5.55
CA VAL A 81 -4.68 -12.30 -4.84
C VAL A 81 -3.18 -12.49 -5.07
N ALA A 82 -2.43 -11.42 -4.86
CA ALA A 82 -0.97 -11.44 -4.89
C ALA A 82 -0.38 -12.40 -3.84
N TYR A 83 0.71 -13.07 -4.20
CA TYR A 83 1.50 -13.87 -3.28
C TYR A 83 2.17 -12.98 -2.23
N GLY A 84 1.83 -13.17 -0.95
CA GLY A 84 2.33 -12.33 0.14
C GLY A 84 3.85 -12.29 0.27
N GLY A 85 4.55 -13.38 -0.10
CA GLY A 85 6.02 -13.40 -0.11
C GLY A 85 6.63 -12.43 -1.13
N HIS A 86 5.97 -12.19 -2.27
CA HIS A 86 6.40 -11.19 -3.25
C HIS A 86 6.26 -9.77 -2.68
N VAL A 87 5.12 -9.49 -2.04
CA VAL A 87 4.87 -8.19 -1.41
C VAL A 87 5.90 -7.93 -0.31
N TYR A 88 6.13 -8.90 0.57
CA TYR A 88 7.15 -8.80 1.62
C TYR A 88 8.54 -8.52 1.05
N ALA A 89 8.96 -9.27 0.03
CA ALA A 89 10.26 -9.10 -0.59
C ALA A 89 10.39 -7.68 -1.21
N GLN A 90 9.38 -7.21 -1.94
CA GLN A 90 9.37 -5.87 -2.54
C GLN A 90 9.43 -4.76 -1.47
N SER A 91 8.68 -4.89 -0.39
CA SER A 91 8.72 -3.94 0.74
C SER A 91 10.10 -3.92 1.41
N ALA A 92 10.68 -5.09 1.68
CA ALA A 92 12.02 -5.22 2.25
C ALA A 92 13.08 -4.58 1.35
N TYR A 93 12.99 -4.83 0.03
CA TYR A 93 13.92 -4.24 -0.93
C TYR A 93 13.76 -2.73 -1.05
N ALA A 94 12.54 -2.20 -1.05
CA ALA A 94 12.29 -0.76 -1.01
C ALA A 94 12.90 -0.11 0.24
N ALA A 95 12.69 -0.72 1.42
CA ALA A 95 13.30 -0.25 2.67
C ALA A 95 14.83 -0.28 2.61
N SER A 96 15.42 -1.28 1.94
CA SER A 96 16.89 -1.34 1.78
C SER A 96 17.46 -0.16 0.98
N LYS A 97 16.66 0.51 0.14
CA LYS A 97 17.09 1.67 -0.67
C LYS A 97 17.14 2.98 0.12
N THR A 98 16.46 3.06 1.26
CA THR A 98 16.41 4.27 2.09
C THR A 98 17.44 4.26 3.22
N VAL A 99 18.08 3.12 3.47
CA VAL A 99 19.11 2.95 4.50
C VAL A 99 20.52 2.96 3.89
N ARG A 100 21.54 3.17 4.74
CA ARG A 100 22.94 3.12 4.32
C ARG A 100 23.34 1.69 3.94
N LYS A 101 24.32 1.55 3.05
CA LYS A 101 24.76 0.26 2.47
C LYS A 101 25.19 -0.80 3.51
N ASP A 102 25.58 -0.37 4.71
CA ASP A 102 26.06 -1.25 5.77
C ASP A 102 24.97 -1.70 6.74
N PHE A 103 23.70 -1.39 6.46
CA PHE A 103 22.56 -1.82 7.25
C PHE A 103 21.97 -3.11 6.69
N VAL A 104 21.64 -4.04 7.58
CA VAL A 104 21.04 -5.33 7.25
C VAL A 104 19.67 -5.44 7.89
N LEU A 105 18.70 -5.97 7.14
CA LEU A 105 17.38 -6.28 7.67
C LEU A 105 17.49 -7.40 8.71
N HIS A 106 16.94 -7.17 9.90
CA HIS A 106 16.87 -8.16 10.97
C HIS A 106 15.48 -8.16 11.58
N VAL A 107 14.97 -9.35 11.92
CA VAL A 107 13.71 -9.52 12.64
C VAL A 107 14.03 -9.80 14.10
N ARG A 108 13.50 -8.97 15.00
CA ARG A 108 13.59 -9.24 16.43
C ARG A 108 12.61 -10.36 16.77
N SER A 109 13.15 -11.51 17.17
CA SER A 109 12.36 -12.61 17.74
C SER A 109 12.07 -12.39 19.22
#